data_AF-A0AAW0D704-F1
#
_entry.id   AF-A0AAW0D704-F1
#
_cell.length_a   1.000
_cell.length_b   1.000
_cell.length_c   1.000
_cell.angle_alpha   90.00
_cell.angle_beta   90.00
_cell.angle_gamma   90.00
#
_symmetry.space_group_name_H-M   'P 1'
#
loop_
_entity.id
_entity.type
_entity.pdbx_description
1 polymer ?
#
loop_
_entity_poly.entity_id
_entity_poly.type
_entity_poly.pdbx_seq_one_letter_code
_entity_poly.pdbx_strand_id
1 'polypeptide(L)'
;MLSPRGYTFIGLNALRAFSIISLILVFASQIVTLVHDIQAVNRFQAGKATTTDDPSSNDYIIDSTVPNQPAGVFWAVLNWLLIIFQVIVLLLSELGWPAAFFARFFPVLGRDFGLGALGVIECLLGAAILSHHVDEFSLVAAFFLFAIGCLNILAGLLFRESAKLKRSITTWREHSQNVLPTHVAGSDEKERTAGFGFGRQGERAAGLKGYLISKPLESLPRFAPNHGGA
;
A
#
# COMPACT_ATOMS: atom_id res chain seq x y z
N MET A 1 17.19 21.36 -16.25
CA MET A 1 15.89 20.73 -16.58
C MET A 1 15.92 19.31 -16.05
N LEU A 2 14.96 18.91 -15.22
CA LEU A 2 14.91 17.55 -14.67
C LEU A 2 14.62 16.56 -15.80
N SER A 3 15.16 15.34 -15.72
CA SER A 3 14.83 14.30 -16.69
C SER A 3 13.34 13.94 -16.60
N PRO A 4 12.67 13.48 -17.68
CA PRO A 4 11.28 13.04 -17.64
C PRO A 4 10.97 12.04 -16.52
N ARG A 5 11.97 11.22 -16.15
CA ARG A 5 11.91 10.27 -15.03
C ARG A 5 11.85 10.96 -13.66
N GLY A 6 12.57 12.08 -13.49
CA GLY A 6 12.53 12.91 -12.28
C GLY A 6 11.15 13.51 -12.03
N TYR A 7 10.48 14.02 -13.07
CA TYR A 7 9.10 14.53 -12.95
C TYR A 7 8.11 13.43 -12.55
N THR A 8 8.23 12.21 -13.11
CA THR A 8 7.37 11.08 -12.69
C THR A 8 7.58 10.68 -11.24
N PHE A 9 8.83 10.72 -10.74
CA PHE A 9 9.14 10.38 -9.35
C PHE A 9 8.56 11.41 -8.36
N ILE A 10 8.71 12.69 -8.66
CA ILE A 10 8.17 13.79 -7.85
C ILE A 10 6.64 13.74 -7.85
N GLY A 11 6.03 13.59 -9.03
CA GLY A 11 4.57 13.50 -9.16
C GLY A 11 3.97 12.31 -8.40
N LEU A 12 4.61 11.13 -8.49
CA LEU A 12 4.14 9.96 -7.76
C LEU A 12 4.26 10.14 -6.24
N ASN A 13 5.33 10.75 -5.72
CA ASN A 13 5.45 11.02 -4.28
C ASN A 13 4.49 12.12 -3.80
N ALA A 14 4.23 13.14 -4.61
CA ALA A 14 3.22 14.15 -4.32
C ALA A 14 1.83 13.52 -4.20
N LEU A 15 1.48 12.62 -5.13
CA LEU A 15 0.20 11.90 -5.10
C LEU A 15 0.05 11.02 -3.83
N ARG A 16 1.14 10.40 -3.37
CA ARG A 16 1.18 9.69 -2.07
C ARG A 16 0.92 10.64 -0.90
N ALA A 17 1.61 11.79 -0.88
CA ALA A 17 1.42 12.77 0.18
C ALA A 17 -0.03 13.28 0.22
N PHE A 18 -0.62 13.57 -0.94
CA PHE A 18 -2.02 14.01 -1.01
C PHE A 18 -3.02 12.92 -0.57
N SER A 19 -2.78 11.66 -0.92
CA SER A 19 -3.60 10.53 -0.43
C SER A 19 -3.50 10.36 1.10
N ILE A 20 -2.30 10.48 1.68
CA ILE A 20 -2.15 10.44 3.14
C ILE A 20 -2.90 11.61 3.79
N ILE A 21 -2.77 12.82 3.24
CA ILE A 21 -3.45 14.02 3.76
C ILE A 21 -4.98 13.85 3.66
N SER A 22 -5.51 13.35 2.54
CA SER A 22 -6.95 13.13 2.37
C SER A 22 -7.48 12.08 3.34
N LEU A 23 -6.75 10.98 3.56
CA LEU A 23 -7.13 9.94 4.52
C LEU A 23 -7.13 10.47 5.97
N ILE A 24 -6.18 11.33 6.34
CA ILE A 24 -6.16 11.96 7.68
C ILE A 24 -7.35 12.91 7.84
N LEU A 25 -7.65 13.73 6.82
CA LEU A 25 -8.79 14.64 6.83
C LEU A 25 -10.11 13.88 7.00
N VAL A 26 -10.31 12.82 6.20
CA VAL A 26 -11.50 11.96 6.28
C VAL A 26 -11.57 11.24 7.62
N PHE A 27 -10.46 10.74 8.16
CA PHE A 27 -10.44 10.12 9.49
C PHE A 27 -10.93 11.10 10.57
N ALA A 28 -10.41 12.33 10.56
CA ALA A 28 -10.79 13.35 11.53
C ALA A 28 -12.27 13.76 11.36
N SER A 29 -12.71 13.98 10.12
CA SER A 29 -14.10 14.37 9.84
C SER A 29 -15.09 13.28 10.23
N GLN A 30 -14.70 12.02 10.05
CA GLN A 30 -15.56 10.87 10.36
C GLN A 30 -15.81 10.68 11.86
N ILE A 31 -14.83 11.01 12.70
CA ILE A 31 -15.00 11.03 14.16
C ILE A 31 -16.03 12.09 14.56
N VAL A 32 -15.96 13.28 13.95
CA VAL A 32 -16.91 14.37 14.23
C VAL A 32 -18.33 13.96 13.82
N THR A 33 -18.49 13.39 12.62
CA THR A 33 -19.80 12.90 12.15
C THR A 33 -20.38 11.83 13.08
N LEU A 34 -19.55 10.89 13.56
CA LEU A 34 -19.99 9.88 14.54
C LEU A 34 -20.47 10.51 15.86
N VAL A 35 -19.77 11.54 16.34
CA VAL A 35 -20.16 12.27 17.57
C VAL A 35 -21.49 12.99 17.36
N HIS A 36 -21.69 13.65 16.21
CA HIS A 36 -22.95 14.31 15.88
C HIS A 36 -24.12 13.32 15.85
N ASP A 37 -23.95 12.15 15.23
CA ASP A 37 -24.98 11.11 15.21
C ASP A 37 -25.32 10.58 16.61
N ILE A 38 -24.33 10.35 17.48
CA ILE A 38 -24.57 9.91 18.87
C ILE A 38 -25.30 10.99 19.68
N GLN A 39 -24.92 12.27 19.51
CA GLN A 39 -25.60 13.38 20.18
C GLN A 39 -27.06 13.50 19.72
N ALA A 40 -27.33 13.32 18.42
CA ALA A 40 -28.68 13.35 17.86
C ALA A 40 -29.55 12.22 18.45
N VAL A 41 -29.00 11.01 18.57
CA VAL A 41 -29.69 9.88 19.21
C VAL A 41 -30.01 10.17 20.68
N ASN A 42 -29.06 10.74 21.43
CA ASN A 42 -29.27 11.08 22.84
C ASN A 42 -30.39 12.14 23.01
N ARG A 43 -30.38 13.19 22.17
CA ARG A 43 -31.46 14.20 22.14
C ARG A 43 -32.81 13.59 21.79
N PHE A 44 -32.85 12.68 20.80
CA PHE A 44 -34.08 12.00 20.39
C PHE A 44 -34.65 11.10 21.49
N GLN A 45 -33.80 10.36 22.21
CA GLN A 45 -34.23 9.54 23.36
C GLN A 45 -34.72 10.41 24.52
N ALA A 46 -34.06 11.54 24.80
CA ALA A 46 -34.50 12.48 25.83
C ALA A 46 -35.83 13.18 25.46
N GLY A 47 -36.03 13.54 24.19
CA GLY A 47 -37.27 14.14 23.68
C GLY A 47 -38.46 13.19 23.71
N LYS A 48 -38.26 11.89 23.44
CA LYS A 48 -39.29 10.84 23.58
C LYS A 48 -39.87 10.72 24.99
N ALA A 49 -39.16 11.19 26.02
CA ALA A 49 -39.67 11.20 27.39
C ALA A 49 -40.63 12.37 27.68
N THR A 50 -40.69 13.39 26.79
CA THR A 50 -41.35 14.67 27.09
C THR A 50 -42.63 14.92 26.26
N THR A 51 -42.77 14.34 25.08
CA THR A 51 -43.90 14.61 24.17
C THR A 51 -44.62 13.33 23.72
N THR A 52 -45.93 13.26 24.02
CA THR A 52 -46.90 12.27 23.53
C THR A 52 -47.51 12.64 22.17
N ASP A 53 -46.87 13.54 21.42
CA ASP A 53 -47.45 14.07 20.18
C ASP A 53 -46.72 13.55 18.94
N ASP A 54 -47.57 13.01 18.07
CA ASP A 54 -47.42 12.53 16.70
C ASP A 54 -45.98 12.26 16.23
N PRO A 55 -45.59 11.00 15.98
CA PRO A 55 -44.33 10.71 15.33
C PRO A 55 -44.40 11.32 13.93
N SER A 56 -43.89 12.56 13.77
CA SER A 56 -43.59 13.12 12.46
C SER A 56 -42.92 11.99 11.67
N SER A 57 -43.51 11.66 10.53
CA SER A 57 -43.28 10.46 9.72
C SER A 57 -41.90 10.46 9.05
N ASN A 58 -40.88 10.84 9.80
CA ASN A 58 -39.51 10.95 9.36
C ASN A 58 -38.84 9.61 9.61
N ASP A 59 -38.45 8.92 8.54
CA ASP A 59 -37.72 7.65 8.60
C ASP A 59 -36.33 7.77 9.29
N TYR A 60 -35.85 9.00 9.49
CA TYR A 60 -34.57 9.34 10.11
C TYR A 60 -34.74 10.29 11.30
N ILE A 61 -33.79 10.25 12.24
CA ILE A 61 -33.70 11.23 13.33
C ILE A 61 -33.37 12.61 12.72
N ILE A 62 -34.07 13.65 13.18
CA ILE A 62 -33.85 15.04 12.72
C ILE A 62 -32.37 15.41 12.91
N ASP A 63 -31.77 15.98 11.86
CA ASP A 63 -30.36 16.38 11.79
C ASP A 63 -29.34 15.23 11.98
N SER A 64 -29.70 14.00 11.60
CA SER A 64 -28.79 12.84 11.67
C SER A 64 -29.01 11.85 10.53
N THR A 65 -27.96 11.07 10.24
CA THR A 65 -28.01 9.98 9.24
C THR A 65 -28.62 8.69 9.81
N VAL A 66 -29.06 8.71 11.06
CA VAL A 66 -29.52 7.55 11.79
C VAL A 66 -31.00 7.24 11.50
N PRO A 67 -31.33 6.04 10.99
CA PRO A 67 -32.71 5.64 10.80
C PRO A 67 -33.42 5.40 12.13
N ASN A 68 -34.70 5.76 12.20
CA ASN A 68 -35.52 5.69 13.41
C ASN A 68 -36.02 4.27 13.77
N GLN A 69 -35.63 3.26 12.98
CA GLN A 69 -36.03 1.86 13.12
C GLN A 69 -35.34 1.17 14.31
N PRO A 70 -35.88 0.05 14.85
CA PRO A 70 -35.38 -0.60 16.07
C PRO A 70 -33.88 -0.94 16.09
N ALA A 71 -33.29 -1.22 14.93
CA ALA A 71 -31.87 -1.50 14.76
C ALA A 71 -31.10 -0.41 13.99
N GLY A 72 -31.77 0.68 13.60
CA GLY A 72 -31.19 1.71 12.72
C GLY A 72 -29.99 2.41 13.33
N VAL A 73 -30.07 2.75 14.63
CA VAL A 73 -28.97 3.33 15.41
C VAL A 73 -27.73 2.44 15.41
N PHE A 74 -27.91 1.14 15.67
CA PHE A 74 -26.81 0.18 15.70
C PHE A 74 -26.11 0.11 14.34
N TRP A 75 -26.87 -0.02 13.26
CA TRP A 75 -26.33 -0.14 11.91
C TRP A 75 -25.63 1.14 11.43
N ALA A 76 -26.16 2.32 11.77
CA ALA A 76 -25.52 3.59 11.46
C ALA A 76 -24.15 3.73 12.16
N VAL A 77 -24.10 3.45 13.47
CA VAL A 77 -22.83 3.49 14.23
C VAL A 77 -21.84 2.45 13.72
N LEU A 78 -22.30 1.23 13.44
CA LEU A 78 -21.45 0.17 12.90
C LEU A 78 -20.85 0.56 11.54
N ASN A 79 -21.64 1.14 10.64
CA ASN A 79 -21.16 1.61 9.33
C ASN A 79 -20.01 2.62 9.49
N TRP A 80 -20.15 3.60 10.37
CA TRP A 80 -19.09 4.58 10.62
C TRP A 80 -17.85 3.96 11.26
N LEU A 81 -18.00 3.00 12.18
CA LEU A 81 -16.88 2.27 12.74
C LEU A 81 -16.13 1.45 11.68
N LEU A 82 -16.86 0.83 10.74
CA LEU A 82 -16.28 0.09 9.62
C LEU A 82 -15.55 1.02 8.64
N ILE A 83 -16.12 2.19 8.32
CA ILE A 83 -15.47 3.22 7.50
C ILE A 83 -14.18 3.70 8.17
N ILE A 84 -14.21 4.03 9.47
CA ILE A 84 -13.01 4.44 10.22
C ILE A 84 -11.95 3.34 10.18
N PHE A 85 -12.33 2.09 10.41
CA PHE A 85 -11.42 0.95 10.31
C PHE A 85 -10.79 0.83 8.91
N GLN A 86 -11.60 0.97 7.86
CA GLN A 86 -11.13 0.93 6.48
C GLN A 86 -10.15 2.08 6.16
N VAL A 87 -10.43 3.30 6.63
CA VAL A 87 -9.51 4.45 6.51
C VAL A 87 -8.17 4.16 7.18
N ILE A 88 -8.18 3.58 8.39
CA ILE A 88 -6.94 3.21 9.09
C ILE A 88 -6.13 2.19 8.29
N VAL A 89 -6.79 1.14 7.78
CA VAL A 89 -6.12 0.11 6.97
C VAL A 89 -5.50 0.72 5.70
N LEU A 90 -6.21 1.64 5.04
CA LEU A 90 -5.67 2.37 3.87
C LEU A 90 -4.50 3.25 4.25
N LEU A 91 -4.58 3.99 5.36
CA LEU A 91 -3.49 4.83 5.86
C LEU A 91 -2.22 4.00 6.15
N LEU A 92 -2.38 2.85 6.80
CA LEU A 92 -1.29 1.89 7.06
C LEU A 92 -0.71 1.34 5.75
N SER A 93 -1.57 1.09 4.75
CA SER A 93 -1.14 0.62 3.43
C SER A 93 -0.32 1.69 2.69
N GLU A 94 -0.69 2.97 2.80
CA GLU A 94 0.02 4.10 2.22
C GLU A 94 1.32 4.41 2.97
N LEU A 95 1.39 4.17 4.28
CA LEU A 95 2.64 4.23 5.05
C LEU A 95 3.58 3.06 4.73
N GLY A 96 3.03 1.92 4.30
CA GLY A 96 3.78 0.70 3.99
C GLY A 96 4.16 -0.11 5.23
N TRP A 97 3.49 0.10 6.36
CA TRP A 97 3.73 -0.59 7.62
C TRP A 97 2.40 -1.15 8.17
N PRO A 98 2.29 -2.44 8.52
CA PRO A 98 3.29 -3.51 8.40
C PRO A 98 3.27 -4.21 7.02
N ALA A 99 4.38 -4.15 6.28
CA ALA A 99 4.47 -4.67 4.91
C ALA A 99 4.19 -6.18 4.78
N ALA A 100 4.59 -6.99 5.77
CA ALA A 100 4.39 -8.45 5.76
C ALA A 100 2.91 -8.83 5.88
N PHE A 101 2.13 -8.06 6.65
CA PHE A 101 0.69 -8.28 6.80
C PHE A 101 -0.04 -8.07 5.47
N PHE A 102 0.22 -6.94 4.80
CA PHE A 102 -0.39 -6.65 3.51
C PHE A 102 0.04 -7.65 2.43
N ALA A 103 1.31 -8.08 2.41
CA ALA A 103 1.75 -9.10 1.46
C ALA A 103 1.04 -10.46 1.68
N ARG A 104 0.70 -10.81 2.93
CA ARG A 104 0.12 -12.12 3.27
C ARG A 104 -1.40 -12.17 3.21
N PHE A 105 -2.09 -11.16 3.78
CA PHE A 105 -3.54 -11.17 3.96
C PHE A 105 -4.27 -10.32 2.91
N PHE A 106 -3.66 -9.24 2.43
CA PHE A 106 -4.27 -8.30 1.48
C PHE A 106 -3.30 -7.93 0.34
N PRO A 107 -2.91 -8.88 -0.52
CA PRO A 107 -1.87 -8.66 -1.54
C PRO A 107 -2.20 -7.52 -2.49
N VAL A 108 -3.48 -7.19 -2.68
CA VAL A 108 -3.94 -6.06 -3.50
C VAL A 108 -3.48 -4.69 -2.95
N LEU A 109 -3.27 -4.58 -1.64
CA LEU A 109 -2.74 -3.38 -0.96
C LEU A 109 -1.20 -3.45 -0.82
N GLY A 110 -0.59 -4.59 -1.15
CA GLY A 110 0.85 -4.83 -1.07
C GLY A 110 1.68 -3.94 -2.00
N ARG A 111 3.00 -3.96 -1.78
CA ARG A 111 3.97 -3.15 -2.56
C ARG A 111 4.07 -3.57 -4.02
N ASP A 112 3.69 -4.81 -4.32
CA ASP A 112 3.83 -5.41 -5.65
C ASP A 112 2.62 -5.13 -6.55
N PHE A 113 1.50 -4.67 -5.97
CA PHE A 113 0.30 -4.30 -6.72
C PHE A 113 0.31 -2.81 -7.11
N GLY A 114 -0.24 -2.46 -8.27
CA GLY A 114 -0.31 -1.08 -8.75
C GLY A 114 -1.15 -0.14 -7.85
N LEU A 115 -1.11 1.16 -8.15
CA LEU A 115 -1.88 2.20 -7.44
C LEU A 115 -3.39 2.15 -7.74
N GLY A 116 -3.79 1.45 -8.80
CA GLY A 116 -5.15 1.45 -9.28
C GLY A 116 -6.15 0.87 -8.28
N ALA A 117 -5.86 -0.30 -7.72
CA ALA A 117 -6.75 -0.94 -6.75
C ALA A 117 -6.90 -0.11 -5.47
N LEU A 118 -5.82 0.52 -5.01
CA LEU A 118 -5.87 1.45 -3.88
C LEU A 118 -6.76 2.66 -4.20
N GLY A 119 -6.59 3.27 -5.37
CA GLY A 119 -7.43 4.38 -5.82
C GLY A 119 -8.92 4.01 -5.98
N VAL A 120 -9.23 2.77 -6.40
CA VAL A 120 -10.62 2.28 -6.46
C VAL A 120 -11.22 2.23 -5.06
N ILE A 121 -10.48 1.72 -4.06
CA ILE A 121 -10.99 1.63 -2.69
C ILE A 121 -11.18 3.04 -2.09
N GLU A 122 -10.23 3.96 -2.30
CA GLU A 122 -10.36 5.37 -1.87
C GLU A 122 -11.56 6.06 -2.55
N CYS A 123 -11.77 5.80 -3.84
CA CYS A 123 -12.88 6.37 -4.61
C CYS A 123 -14.24 5.85 -4.12
N LEU A 124 -14.36 4.53 -3.89
CA LEU A 124 -15.58 3.93 -3.34
C LEU A 124 -15.85 4.44 -1.92
N LEU A 125 -14.81 4.61 -1.10
CA LEU A 125 -14.94 5.14 0.24
C LEU A 125 -15.40 6.60 0.23
N GLY A 126 -14.83 7.43 -0.63
CA GLY A 126 -15.29 8.81 -0.85
C GLY A 126 -16.75 8.84 -1.29
N ALA A 127 -17.13 8.03 -2.28
CA ALA A 127 -18.51 7.93 -2.76
C ALA A 127 -19.49 7.48 -1.67
N ALA A 128 -19.10 6.52 -0.83
CA ALA A 128 -19.90 6.05 0.30
C ALA A 128 -20.16 7.19 1.30
N ILE A 129 -19.13 7.96 1.66
CA ILE A 129 -19.28 9.11 2.58
C ILE A 129 -20.17 10.20 1.95
N LEU A 130 -20.01 10.48 0.64
CA LEU A 130 -20.84 11.45 -0.09
C LEU A 130 -22.31 11.04 -0.18
N SER A 131 -22.62 9.74 -0.08
CA SER A 131 -24.00 9.25 -0.14
C SER A 131 -24.80 9.52 1.15
N HIS A 132 -24.11 9.88 2.23
CA HIS A 132 -24.73 10.25 3.50
C HIS A 132 -24.79 11.78 3.64
N HIS A 133 -25.83 12.27 4.33
CA HIS A 133 -25.92 13.69 4.67
C HIS A 133 -24.89 14.00 5.76
N VAL A 134 -23.81 14.70 5.40
CA VAL A 134 -22.69 15.01 6.29
C VAL A 134 -22.38 16.49 6.30
N ASP A 135 -21.71 16.94 7.36
CA ASP A 135 -21.27 18.34 7.53
C ASP A 135 -20.35 18.81 6.39
N GLU A 136 -20.31 20.13 6.17
CA GLU A 136 -19.48 20.76 5.13
C GLU A 136 -18.01 20.33 5.16
N PHE A 137 -17.45 20.19 6.36
CA PHE A 137 -16.07 19.71 6.53
C PHE A 137 -15.88 18.28 6.03
N SER A 138 -16.78 17.36 6.39
CA SER A 138 -16.78 15.97 5.90
C SER A 138 -17.00 15.92 4.39
N LEU A 139 -17.87 16.79 3.86
CA LEU A 139 -18.14 16.88 2.42
C LEU A 139 -16.89 17.28 1.65
N VAL A 140 -16.17 18.33 2.08
CA VAL A 140 -14.91 18.76 1.43
C VAL A 140 -13.84 17.67 1.51
N ALA A 141 -13.67 17.05 2.68
CA ALA A 141 -12.70 15.96 2.86
C ALA A 141 -13.01 14.76 1.96
N ALA A 142 -14.28 14.37 1.85
CA ALA A 142 -14.70 13.23 1.05
C ALA A 142 -14.62 13.50 -0.46
N PHE A 143 -14.95 14.71 -0.92
CA PHE A 143 -14.70 15.12 -2.31
C PHE A 143 -13.21 15.12 -2.65
N PHE A 144 -12.37 15.60 -1.72
CA PHE A 144 -10.92 15.56 -1.88
C PHE A 144 -10.39 14.12 -1.98
N LEU A 145 -10.84 13.22 -1.09
CA LEU A 145 -10.50 11.80 -1.16
C LEU A 145 -10.96 11.16 -2.48
N PHE A 146 -12.19 11.46 -2.93
CA PHE A 146 -12.72 10.95 -4.20
C PHE A 146 -11.88 11.39 -5.40
N ALA A 147 -11.50 12.68 -5.45
CA ALA A 147 -10.65 13.22 -6.50
C ALA A 147 -9.25 12.58 -6.50
N ILE A 148 -8.63 12.42 -5.33
CA ILE A 148 -7.34 11.74 -5.20
C ILE A 148 -7.45 10.25 -5.57
N GLY A 149 -8.53 9.58 -5.18
CA GLY A 149 -8.82 8.20 -5.58
C GLY A 149 -8.88 8.05 -7.10
N CYS A 150 -9.55 8.97 -7.79
CA CYS A 150 -9.58 9.01 -9.26
C CYS A 150 -8.19 9.22 -9.87
N LEU A 151 -7.37 10.10 -9.30
CA LEU A 151 -5.98 10.29 -9.72
C LEU A 151 -5.12 9.03 -9.49
N ASN A 152 -5.32 8.33 -8.38
CA ASN A 152 -4.66 7.06 -8.08
C ASN A 152 -5.08 5.93 -9.05
N ILE A 153 -6.36 5.91 -9.47
CA ILE A 153 -6.84 5.01 -10.53
C ILE A 153 -6.15 5.32 -11.86
N LEU A 154 -6.15 6.57 -12.29
CA LEU A 154 -5.50 6.99 -13.53
C LEU A 154 -4.00 6.70 -13.52
N ALA A 155 -3.31 7.03 -12.43
CA ALA A 155 -1.89 6.70 -12.25
C ALA A 155 -1.66 5.17 -12.24
N GLY A 156 -2.59 4.41 -11.67
CA GLY A 156 -2.59 2.95 -11.70
C GLY A 156 -2.75 2.38 -13.11
N LEU A 157 -3.60 2.97 -13.96
CA LEU A 157 -3.78 2.55 -15.35
C LEU A 157 -2.57 2.94 -16.22
N LEU A 158 -2.00 4.13 -16.00
CA LEU A 158 -0.85 4.65 -16.75
C LEU A 158 0.46 3.91 -16.44
N PHE A 159 0.72 3.61 -15.15
CA PHE A 159 2.01 3.08 -14.70
C PHE A 159 1.95 1.61 -14.25
N ARG A 160 0.74 1.03 -14.16
CA ARG A 160 0.45 -0.37 -13.81
C ARG A 160 1.26 -0.83 -12.58
N GLU A 161 1.83 -2.04 -12.62
CA GLU A 161 2.62 -2.64 -11.53
C GLU A 161 3.90 -1.85 -11.20
N SER A 162 4.40 -1.03 -12.12
CA SER A 162 5.66 -0.32 -11.92
C SER A 162 5.54 0.93 -11.04
N ALA A 163 4.32 1.38 -10.70
CA ALA A 163 4.09 2.64 -10.00
C ALA A 163 4.57 2.63 -8.54
N LYS A 164 4.35 1.53 -7.80
CA LYS A 164 4.78 1.42 -6.40
C LYS A 164 6.28 1.16 -6.29
N LEU A 165 6.89 0.40 -7.21
CA LEU A 165 8.33 0.21 -7.28
C LEU A 165 9.08 1.51 -7.66
N LYS A 166 8.52 2.32 -8.56
CA LYS A 166 9.11 3.62 -8.94
C LYS A 166 8.99 4.70 -7.86
N ARG A 167 8.16 4.52 -6.82
CA ARG A 167 8.10 5.40 -5.63
C ARG A 167 9.20 5.10 -4.59
N SER A 168 9.96 4.01 -4.73
CA SER A 168 10.97 3.61 -3.75
C SER A 168 12.22 4.51 -3.81
N ILE A 169 12.38 5.38 -2.80
CA ILE A 169 13.58 6.21 -2.55
C ILE A 169 14.84 5.33 -2.39
N THR A 170 14.66 4.08 -1.95
CA THR A 170 15.73 3.10 -1.74
C THR A 170 16.47 2.73 -3.03
N THR A 171 15.77 2.57 -4.15
CA THR A 171 16.41 2.22 -5.44
C THR A 171 17.19 3.40 -6.04
N TRP A 172 16.78 4.64 -5.76
CA TRP A 172 17.50 5.84 -6.22
C TRP A 172 18.85 6.01 -5.50
N ARG A 173 18.93 5.57 -4.24
CA ARG A 173 20.18 5.58 -3.47
C ARG A 173 21.16 4.50 -3.92
N GLU A 174 20.66 3.33 -4.31
CA GLU A 174 21.48 2.25 -4.88
C GLU A 174 22.07 2.62 -6.25
N HIS A 175 21.35 3.41 -7.05
CA HIS A 175 21.83 3.82 -8.36
C HIS A 175 22.86 4.96 -8.32
N SER A 176 22.88 5.78 -7.25
CA SER A 176 23.88 6.85 -7.05
C SER A 176 25.16 6.35 -6.38
N GLN A 177 25.11 5.26 -5.61
CA GLN A 177 26.33 4.63 -5.07
C GLN A 177 27.20 3.95 -6.14
N ASN A 178 26.65 3.63 -7.31
CA ASN A 178 27.39 3.01 -8.42
C ASN A 178 27.98 4.00 -9.44
N VAL A 179 27.92 5.32 -9.19
CA VAL A 179 28.36 6.36 -10.16
C VAL A 179 29.73 6.97 -9.79
N LEU A 180 30.32 6.60 -8.66
CA LEU A 180 31.69 6.99 -8.34
C LEU A 180 32.64 5.89 -8.82
N PRO A 181 33.54 6.15 -9.79
CA PRO A 181 34.63 5.24 -10.06
C PRO A 181 35.46 5.14 -8.77
N THR A 182 35.39 3.99 -8.12
CA THR A 182 36.25 3.68 -6.97
C THR A 182 37.63 3.35 -7.55
N HIS A 183 38.38 4.39 -7.91
CA HIS A 183 39.76 4.27 -8.37
C HIS A 183 40.66 5.14 -7.49
N VAL A 184 41.00 4.61 -6.31
CA VAL A 184 42.20 4.95 -5.52
C VAL A 184 42.55 3.65 -4.77
N ALA A 185 43.37 2.77 -5.36
CA ALA A 185 44.82 2.67 -5.17
C ALA A 185 45.22 2.28 -3.72
N GLY A 186 45.66 1.03 -3.56
CA GLY A 186 46.44 0.58 -2.41
C GLY A 186 45.99 -0.74 -1.77
N SER A 187 46.60 -1.84 -2.24
CA SER A 187 46.94 -3.07 -1.49
C SER A 187 45.94 -3.63 -0.47
N ASP A 188 45.19 -4.67 -0.86
CA ASP A 188 45.39 -6.03 -0.33
C ASP A 188 44.33 -6.98 -0.89
N GLU A 189 44.80 -8.10 -1.42
CA GLU A 189 44.00 -9.18 -2.01
C GLU A 189 43.04 -9.79 -0.98
N LYS A 190 41.78 -9.38 -1.04
CA LYS A 190 40.66 -10.27 -0.73
C LYS A 190 39.73 -10.28 -1.93
N GLU A 191 39.95 -11.24 -2.82
CA GLU A 191 39.00 -11.60 -3.88
C GLU A 191 37.61 -11.75 -3.27
N ARG A 192 36.76 -10.75 -3.51
CA ARG A 192 35.34 -10.87 -3.27
C ARG A 192 34.80 -11.81 -4.33
N THR A 193 34.60 -13.06 -3.94
CA THR A 193 33.90 -14.11 -4.68
C THR A 193 32.47 -13.67 -4.97
N ALA A 194 32.29 -12.82 -5.99
CA ALA A 194 31.03 -12.66 -6.67
C ALA A 194 30.79 -13.96 -7.45
N GLY A 195 29.99 -14.87 -6.87
CA GLY A 195 29.66 -16.15 -7.51
C GLY A 195 29.07 -15.90 -8.90
N PHE A 196 29.66 -16.47 -9.94
CA PHE A 196 29.25 -16.29 -11.35
C PHE A 196 27.91 -16.98 -11.70
N GLY A 197 27.09 -17.32 -10.70
CA GLY A 197 25.89 -18.14 -10.87
C GLY A 197 26.20 -19.58 -11.31
N PHE A 198 25.18 -20.43 -11.35
CA PHE A 198 25.29 -21.79 -11.87
C PHE A 198 24.73 -21.86 -13.30
N GLY A 199 25.39 -22.65 -14.15
CA GLY A 199 24.95 -22.92 -15.52
C GLY A 199 25.76 -22.22 -16.61
N ARG A 200 25.23 -22.23 -17.84
CA ARG A 200 25.96 -21.81 -19.07
C ARG A 200 26.52 -20.39 -19.04
N GLN A 201 25.91 -19.48 -18.29
CA GLN A 201 26.39 -18.09 -18.19
C GLN A 201 27.63 -17.99 -17.28
N GLY A 202 27.66 -18.75 -16.18
CA GLY A 202 28.83 -18.83 -15.30
C GLY A 202 30.01 -19.51 -15.97
N GLU A 203 29.75 -20.56 -16.75
CA GLU A 203 30.79 -21.29 -17.50
C GLU A 203 31.45 -20.42 -18.58
N ARG A 204 30.69 -19.61 -19.31
CA ARG A 204 31.23 -18.66 -20.30
C ARG A 204 32.05 -17.55 -19.63
N ALA A 205 31.60 -17.04 -18.49
CA ALA A 205 32.33 -16.00 -17.75
C ALA A 205 33.63 -16.53 -17.12
N ALA A 206 33.62 -17.77 -16.62
CA ALA A 206 34.81 -18.45 -16.11
C ALA A 206 35.80 -18.76 -17.24
N GLY A 207 35.32 -19.25 -18.38
CA GLY A 207 36.15 -19.52 -19.56
C GLY A 207 36.83 -18.27 -20.12
N LEU A 208 36.13 -17.13 -20.17
CA LEU A 208 36.71 -15.84 -20.59
C LEU A 208 37.81 -15.34 -19.65
N LYS A 209 37.77 -15.73 -18.37
CA LYS A 209 38.80 -15.43 -17.37
C LYS A 209 39.92 -16.47 -17.31
N GLY A 210 39.92 -17.45 -18.21
CA GLY A 210 40.92 -18.52 -18.26
C GLY A 210 40.71 -19.64 -17.23
N TYR A 211 39.63 -19.59 -16.45
CA TYR A 211 39.25 -20.66 -15.52
C TYR A 211 38.50 -21.74 -16.30
N LEU A 212 39.24 -22.64 -16.93
CA LEU A 212 38.71 -23.85 -17.55
C LEU A 212 38.54 -24.93 -16.49
N ILE A 213 37.37 -25.58 -16.47
CA ILE A 213 37.14 -26.75 -15.61
C ILE A 213 38.01 -27.88 -16.16
N SER A 214 39.22 -28.05 -15.62
CA SER A 214 39.96 -29.29 -15.77
C SER A 214 39.23 -30.35 -14.96
N LYS A 215 39.04 -31.53 -15.56
CA LYS A 215 38.60 -32.69 -14.78
C LYS A 215 39.64 -32.89 -13.66
N PRO A 216 39.23 -33.10 -12.40
CA PRO A 216 40.18 -33.33 -11.32
C PRO A 216 41.08 -34.50 -11.70
N LEU A 217 42.39 -34.34 -11.51
CA LEU A 217 43.34 -35.44 -11.60
C LEU A 217 42.87 -36.55 -10.65
N GLU A 218 42.62 -37.75 -11.20
CA GLU A 218 42.25 -38.92 -10.40
C GLU A 218 43.36 -39.21 -9.38
N SER A 219 43.17 -38.74 -8.15
CA SER A 219 44.15 -38.84 -7.06
C SER A 219 43.96 -40.09 -6.19
N LEU A 220 43.23 -41.09 -6.68
CA LEU A 220 43.07 -42.36 -5.98
C LEU A 220 43.60 -43.50 -6.85
N PRO A 221 44.64 -44.25 -6.41
CA PRO A 221 44.99 -45.49 -7.07
C PRO A 221 43.78 -46.43 -7.03
N ARG A 222 43.48 -47.05 -8.17
CA ARG A 222 42.37 -47.98 -8.37
C ARG A 222 42.63 -49.27 -7.58
N PHE A 223 42.46 -49.24 -6.26
CA PHE A 223 42.42 -50.45 -5.44
C PHE A 223 41.03 -51.07 -5.55
N ALA A 224 40.83 -51.83 -6.62
CA ALA A 224 39.85 -52.90 -6.64
C ALA A 224 40.61 -54.18 -7.05
N PRO A 225 40.82 -55.15 -6.14
CA PRO A 225 41.37 -56.43 -6.53
C PRO A 225 40.37 -57.13 -7.48
N ASN A 226 40.90 -57.59 -8.61
CA ASN A 226 40.19 -58.39 -9.58
C ASN A 226 39.98 -59.79 -8.99
N HIS A 227 38.82 -60.04 -8.37
CA HIS A 227 38.41 -61.40 -8.03
C HIS A 227 37.76 -62.05 -9.24
N GLY A 228 38.61 -62.51 -10.15
CA GLY A 228 38.24 -63.42 -11.22
C GLY A 228 39.02 -64.74 -11.09
N GLY A 229 38.33 -65.78 -10.63
CA GLY A 229 38.55 -67.17 -11.07
C GLY A 229 39.54 -68.03 -10.29
N ALA A 230 38.99 -68.86 -9.39
CA ALA A 230 39.22 -70.30 -9.38
C ALA A 230 37.91 -70.98 -8.95
#